data_AF-A0A8T4D0I9-F1
#
_entry.id   AF-A0A8T4D0I9-F1
#
_cell.length_a   1.000
_cell.length_b   1.000
_cell.length_c   1.000
_cell.angle_alpha   90.00
_cell.angle_beta   90.00
_cell.angle_gamma   90.00
#
_symmetry.space_group_name_H-M   'P 1'
#
loop_
_entity.id
_entity.type
_entity.pdbx_description
1 polymer ?
#
loop_
_entity_poly.entity_id
_entity_poly.type
_entity_poly.pdbx_seq_one_letter_code
_entity_poly.pdbx_strand_id
1 'polypeptide(L)'
;MGACVLCEEQITNPLSPQRIEEQIATWLQESRPQMLESFYEASAEIIPLKVSGDDFCIVSNNRMNVCAYCYTEHVLKWLLSTKPDWSTIKEYFTHFDFDGERLGYTRTVEEEGYVF
;
A
#
# COMPACT_ATOMS: atom_id res chain seq x y z
N MET A 1 -19.07 6.13 8.44
CA MET A 1 -17.80 6.10 7.70
C MET A 1 -16.72 6.44 8.70
N GLY A 2 -15.83 5.49 8.94
CA GLY A 2 -14.68 5.62 9.80
C GLY A 2 -13.57 6.45 9.13
N ALA A 3 -12.65 6.91 9.97
CA ALA A 3 -11.43 7.58 9.53
C ALA A 3 -10.27 6.57 9.54
N CYS A 4 -9.31 6.78 8.65
CA CYS A 4 -8.04 6.08 8.67
C CYS A 4 -7.27 6.44 9.95
N VAL A 5 -6.76 5.45 10.68
CA VAL A 5 -6.00 5.67 11.92
C VAL A 5 -4.60 6.25 11.68
N LEU A 6 -4.13 6.27 10.43
CA LEU A 6 -2.81 6.77 10.06
C LEU A 6 -2.83 8.22 9.56
N CYS A 7 -3.84 8.60 8.77
CA CYS A 7 -3.94 9.96 8.22
C CYS A 7 -5.14 10.75 8.74
N GLU A 8 -5.98 10.16 9.59
CA GLU A 8 -7.20 10.77 10.16
C GLU A 8 -8.26 11.20 9.14
N GLU A 9 -8.07 10.88 7.85
CA GLU A 9 -9.02 11.19 6.79
C GLU A 9 -10.05 10.09 6.60
N GLN A 10 -11.19 10.46 6.02
CA GLN A 10 -12.27 9.54 5.72
C GLN A 10 -11.82 8.45 4.73
N ILE A 11 -12.17 7.19 5.02
CA ILE A 11 -11.94 6.10 4.08
C ILE A 11 -12.99 6.18 2.96
N THR A 12 -12.59 6.68 1.80
CA THR A 12 -13.47 6.85 0.63
C THR A 12 -13.42 5.65 -0.34
N ASN A 13 -12.31 4.90 -0.34
CA ASN A 13 -12.16 3.66 -1.09
C ASN A 13 -11.95 2.48 -0.12
N PRO A 14 -13.03 1.80 0.29
CA PRO A 14 -12.97 0.76 1.30
C PRO A 14 -12.44 -0.56 0.72
N LEU A 15 -11.13 -0.60 0.43
CA LEU A 15 -10.36 -1.82 0.18
C LEU A 15 -9.51 -2.14 1.40
N SER A 16 -9.63 -3.36 1.92
CA SER A 16 -8.88 -3.77 3.11
C SER A 16 -7.39 -3.92 2.79
N PRO A 17 -6.48 -3.49 3.69
CA PRO A 17 -5.04 -3.73 3.59
C PRO A 17 -4.69 -5.16 3.18
N GLN A 18 -5.36 -6.18 3.75
CA GLN A 18 -5.10 -7.59 3.42
C GLN A 18 -5.34 -7.93 1.94
N ARG A 19 -6.31 -7.28 1.29
CA ARG A 19 -6.59 -7.52 -0.14
C ARG A 19 -5.54 -6.87 -1.02
N ILE A 20 -5.04 -5.72 -0.62
CA ILE A 20 -3.97 -5.03 -1.33
C ILE A 20 -2.68 -5.83 -1.13
N GLU A 21 -2.43 -6.33 0.08
CA GLU A 21 -1.35 -7.26 0.40
C GLU A 21 -1.36 -8.50 -0.48
N GLU A 22 -2.48 -9.21 -0.58
CA GLU A 22 -2.64 -10.39 -1.43
C GLU A 22 -2.29 -10.09 -2.90
N GLN A 23 -2.68 -8.91 -3.41
CA GLN A 23 -2.39 -8.51 -4.78
C GLN A 23 -0.91 -8.17 -4.99
N ILE A 24 -0.30 -7.44 -4.06
CA ILE A 24 1.14 -7.13 -4.11
C ILE A 24 1.96 -8.41 -3.98
N ALA A 25 1.60 -9.30 -3.05
CA ALA A 25 2.24 -10.60 -2.88
C ALA A 25 2.17 -11.43 -4.18
N THR A 26 1.01 -11.43 -4.85
CA THR A 26 0.86 -12.10 -6.16
C THR A 26 1.76 -11.47 -7.22
N TRP A 27 1.76 -10.14 -7.34
CA TRP A 27 2.64 -9.42 -8.28
C TRP A 27 4.13 -9.70 -8.02
N LEU A 28 4.56 -9.69 -6.76
CA LEU A 28 5.93 -10.03 -6.38
C LEU A 28 6.23 -11.50 -6.63
N GLN A 29 5.31 -12.43 -6.35
CA GLN A 29 5.51 -13.85 -6.60
C GLN A 29 5.72 -14.15 -8.10
N GLU A 30 5.05 -13.42 -8.98
CA GLU A 30 5.15 -13.57 -10.43
C GLU A 30 6.40 -12.89 -11.02
N SER A 31 6.77 -11.73 -10.50
CA SER A 31 7.83 -10.90 -11.09
C SER A 31 9.17 -10.97 -10.35
N ARG A 32 9.14 -11.03 -9.01
CA ARG A 32 10.29 -10.82 -8.10
C ARG A 32 10.14 -11.66 -6.82
N PRO A 33 10.05 -13.00 -6.91
CA PRO A 33 9.73 -13.87 -5.78
C PRO A 33 10.71 -13.75 -4.61
N GLN A 34 11.95 -13.33 -4.87
CA GLN A 34 12.97 -13.07 -3.85
C GLN A 34 12.63 -11.93 -2.89
N MET A 35 11.69 -11.05 -3.24
CA MET A 35 11.26 -9.93 -2.40
C MET A 35 10.09 -10.28 -1.48
N LEU A 36 9.52 -11.48 -1.62
CA LEU A 36 8.27 -11.84 -0.93
C LEU A 36 8.47 -11.98 0.59
N GLU A 37 9.60 -12.53 1.02
CA GLU A 37 9.90 -12.69 2.45
C GLU A 37 10.03 -11.32 3.13
N SER A 38 10.86 -10.43 2.58
CA SER A 38 11.03 -9.07 3.13
C SER A 38 9.78 -8.21 2.99
N PHE A 39 8.90 -8.49 2.02
CA PHE A 39 7.60 -7.85 1.89
C PHE A 39 6.70 -8.17 3.08
N TYR A 40 6.55 -9.47 3.42
CA TYR A 40 5.70 -9.88 4.55
C TYR A 40 6.21 -9.34 5.89
N GLU A 41 7.52 -9.26 6.07
CA GLU A 41 8.12 -8.63 7.25
C GLU A 41 7.71 -7.15 7.35
N ALA A 42 7.83 -6.40 6.25
CA ALA A 42 7.48 -4.98 6.22
C ALA A 42 5.97 -4.72 6.30
N SER A 43 5.14 -5.60 5.73
CA SER A 43 3.69 -5.44 5.73
C SER A 43 3.07 -5.69 7.11
N ALA A 44 3.67 -6.59 7.89
CA ALA A 44 3.27 -6.89 9.26
C ALA A 44 3.40 -5.68 10.20
N GLU A 45 4.29 -4.72 9.90
CA GLU A 45 4.47 -3.49 10.70
C GLU A 45 3.27 -2.53 10.58
N ILE A 46 2.60 -2.53 9.43
CA ILE A 46 1.52 -1.57 9.17
C ILE A 46 0.13 -2.11 9.42
N ILE A 47 -0.09 -3.42 9.38
CA ILE A 47 -1.40 -3.99 9.73
C ILE A 47 -1.54 -3.84 11.25
N PRO A 48 -2.25 -2.82 11.77
CA PRO A 48 -2.36 -2.64 13.20
C PRO A 48 -3.40 -3.65 13.65
N LEU A 49 -2.93 -4.76 14.23
CA LEU A 49 -3.42 -5.28 15.49
C LEU A 49 -4.91 -5.04 15.76
N LYS A 50 -5.81 -5.80 15.13
CA LYS A 50 -7.17 -6.07 15.65
C LYS A 50 -7.96 -4.82 16.15
N VAL A 51 -7.69 -3.62 15.63
CA VAL A 51 -8.41 -2.43 16.08
C VAL A 51 -9.72 -2.42 15.31
N SER A 52 -10.82 -2.41 16.06
CA SER A 52 -12.18 -2.35 15.53
C SER A 52 -12.38 -1.05 14.77
N GLY A 53 -12.07 -1.05 13.47
CA GLY A 53 -12.53 -0.01 12.57
C GLY A 53 -14.04 -0.10 12.37
N ASP A 54 -14.68 1.05 12.21
CA ASP A 54 -16.12 1.16 11.94
C ASP A 54 -16.46 1.03 10.45
N ASP A 55 -15.44 1.00 9.58
CA ASP A 55 -15.62 0.73 8.15
C ASP A 55 -15.37 -0.73 7.80
N PHE A 56 -15.94 -1.12 6.66
CA PHE A 56 -15.92 -2.47 6.13
C PHE A 56 -15.42 -2.46 4.70
N CYS A 57 -14.58 -3.43 4.37
CA CYS A 57 -14.17 -3.68 3.00
C CYS A 57 -15.36 -4.01 2.11
N ILE A 58 -15.50 -3.33 0.98
CA ILE A 58 -16.60 -3.58 0.04
C ILE A 58 -16.52 -4.98 -0.60
N VAL A 59 -15.33 -5.59 -0.62
CA VAL A 59 -15.09 -6.89 -1.25
C VAL A 59 -15.16 -8.05 -0.26
N SER A 60 -14.49 -7.92 0.90
CA SER A 60 -14.37 -9.01 1.88
C SER A 60 -15.30 -8.86 3.09
N ASN A 61 -15.92 -7.69 3.27
CA ASN A 61 -16.69 -7.33 4.46
C ASN A 61 -15.87 -7.37 5.77
N ASN A 62 -14.54 -7.42 5.68
CA ASN A 62 -13.66 -7.33 6.83
C ASN A 62 -13.61 -5.90 7.35
N ARG A 63 -13.51 -5.74 8.68
CA ARG A 63 -13.30 -4.43 9.29
C ARG A 63 -11.97 -3.82 8.86
N MET A 64 -11.97 -2.52 8.66
CA MET A 64 -10.81 -1.75 8.25
C MET A 64 -10.70 -0.46 9.05
N ASN A 65 -9.47 -0.11 9.37
CA ASN A 65 -9.09 1.10 10.07
C ASN A 65 -7.96 1.85 9.34
N VAL A 66 -7.40 1.29 8.26
CA VAL A 66 -6.36 1.90 7.44
C VAL A 66 -6.89 2.01 6.01
N CYS A 67 -6.72 3.16 5.37
CA CYS A 67 -7.12 3.38 3.99
C CYS A 67 -6.13 2.76 3.00
N ALA A 68 -6.61 2.50 1.78
CA ALA A 68 -5.78 1.95 0.69
C ALA A 68 -4.52 2.79 0.43
N TYR A 69 -4.68 4.13 0.42
CA TYR A 69 -3.58 5.11 0.36
C TYR A 69 -2.50 4.74 1.40
N CYS A 70 -2.74 4.95 2.70
CA CYS A 70 -1.68 4.79 3.71
C CYS A 70 -1.02 3.41 3.69
N TYR A 71 -1.77 2.35 3.34
CA TYR A 71 -1.18 1.03 3.15
C TYR A 71 -0.20 1.00 1.96
N THR A 72 -0.62 1.47 0.78
CA THR A 72 0.27 1.55 -0.39
C THR A 72 1.44 2.52 -0.23
N GLU A 73 1.29 3.62 0.52
CA GLU A 73 2.42 4.51 0.86
C GLU A 73 3.56 3.73 1.51
N HIS A 74 3.21 2.88 2.47
CA HIS A 74 4.17 2.16 3.26
C HIS A 74 4.83 1.05 2.48
N VAL A 75 4.05 0.35 1.66
CA VAL A 75 4.60 -0.62 0.70
C VAL A 75 5.57 0.08 -0.24
N LEU A 76 5.23 1.28 -0.74
CA LEU A 76 6.13 2.04 -1.59
C LEU A 76 7.42 2.45 -0.86
N LYS A 77 7.33 2.93 0.38
CA LYS A 77 8.51 3.25 1.21
C LYS A 77 9.40 2.02 1.42
N TRP A 78 8.80 0.86 1.72
CA TRP A 78 9.53 -0.40 1.78
C TRP A 78 10.17 -0.74 0.43
N LEU A 79 9.41 -0.66 -0.66
CA LEU A 79 9.89 -0.97 -2.00
C LEU A 79 11.09 -0.09 -2.38
N LEU A 80 11.03 1.21 -2.11
CA LEU A 80 12.14 2.15 -2.34
C LEU A 80 13.38 1.79 -1.50
N SER A 81 13.19 1.34 -0.27
CA SER A 81 14.30 0.89 0.60
C SER A 81 15.08 -0.30 0.03
N THR A 82 14.46 -1.10 -0.85
CA THR A 82 15.14 -2.21 -1.54
C THR A 82 15.97 -1.76 -2.75
N LYS A 83 16.01 -0.45 -3.05
CA LYS A 83 16.66 0.13 -4.23
C LYS A 83 16.24 -0.56 -5.54
N PRO A 84 14.93 -0.54 -5.84
CA PRO A 84 14.38 -1.24 -7.00
C PRO A 84 14.82 -0.55 -8.29
N ASP A 85 14.71 -1.21 -9.43
CA ASP A 85 14.87 -0.53 -10.71
C ASP A 85 13.63 0.34 -11.05
N TRP A 86 13.81 1.25 -12.01
CA TRP A 86 12.72 2.15 -12.43
C TRP A 86 11.52 1.39 -13.01
N SER A 87 11.74 0.28 -13.72
CA SER A 87 10.64 -0.55 -14.22
C SER A 87 9.76 -1.09 -13.10
N THR A 88 10.35 -1.48 -11.98
CA THR A 88 9.65 -1.99 -10.80
C THR A 88 8.76 -0.92 -10.18
N ILE A 89 9.29 0.31 -10.02
CA ILE A 89 8.50 1.43 -9.53
C ILE A 89 7.35 1.74 -10.50
N LYS A 90 7.62 1.80 -11.79
CA LYS A 90 6.58 2.07 -12.79
C LYS A 90 5.46 1.02 -12.80
N GLU A 91 5.81 -0.27 -12.70
CA GLU A 91 4.85 -1.36 -12.55
C GLU A 91 4.01 -1.21 -11.28
N TYR A 92 4.67 -0.87 -10.16
CA TYR A 92 3.97 -0.64 -8.90
C TYR A 92 2.90 0.44 -9.03
N PHE A 93 3.23 1.63 -9.56
CA PHE A 93 2.26 2.71 -9.78
C PHE A 93 1.18 2.34 -10.80
N THR A 94 1.49 1.52 -11.80
CA THR A 94 0.48 1.06 -12.77
C THR A 94 -0.63 0.23 -12.10
N HIS A 95 -0.30 -0.50 -11.04
CA HIS A 95 -1.22 -1.41 -10.37
C HIS A 95 -1.79 -0.89 -9.04
N PHE A 96 -1.02 -0.06 -8.32
CA PHE A 96 -1.27 0.27 -6.93
C PHE A 96 -1.22 1.79 -6.66
N ASP A 97 -1.49 2.61 -7.67
CA ASP A 97 -1.64 4.06 -7.50
C ASP A 97 -2.99 4.41 -6.84
N PHE A 98 -2.92 4.74 -5.56
CA PHE A 98 -4.03 5.31 -4.77
C PHE A 98 -3.77 6.78 -4.38
N ASP A 99 -2.77 7.44 -4.97
CA ASP A 99 -2.38 8.83 -4.69
C ASP A 99 -3.56 9.76 -5.06
N GLY A 100 -4.14 9.59 -6.25
CA GLY A 100 -5.30 10.36 -6.69
C GLY A 100 -5.02 11.88 -6.67
N GLU A 101 -5.70 12.64 -5.80
CA GLU A 101 -5.43 14.08 -5.57
C GLU A 101 -4.39 14.36 -4.48
N ARG A 102 -3.98 13.33 -3.73
CA ARG A 102 -2.86 13.39 -2.80
C ARG A 102 -1.63 13.23 -3.69
N LEU A 103 -0.70 14.17 -3.65
CA LEU A 103 0.52 14.12 -4.47
C LEU A 103 1.70 13.55 -3.66
N GLY A 104 1.41 12.64 -2.72
CA GLY A 104 2.34 12.22 -1.68
C GLY A 104 3.35 11.19 -2.19
N TYR A 105 2.87 10.16 -2.89
CA TYR A 105 3.71 9.09 -3.44
C TYR A 105 4.53 9.57 -4.61
N THR A 106 3.88 10.33 -5.49
CA THR A 106 4.50 10.86 -6.68
C THR A 106 5.71 11.73 -6.30
N ARG A 107 5.57 12.61 -5.30
CA ARG A 107 6.68 13.43 -4.80
C ARG A 107 7.78 12.63 -4.12
N THR A 108 7.42 11.64 -3.29
CA THR A 108 8.41 10.79 -2.61
C THR A 108 9.31 10.07 -3.63
N VAL A 109 8.74 9.66 -4.75
CA VAL A 109 9.45 8.96 -5.82
C VAL A 109 10.31 9.92 -6.65
N GLU A 110 9.80 11.10 -6.97
CA GLU A 110 10.59 12.18 -7.59
C GLU A 110 11.79 12.58 -6.73
N GLU A 111 11.63 12.66 -5.40
CA GLU A 111 12.70 12.97 -4.44
C GLU A 111 13.78 11.88 -4.40
N GLU A 112 13.40 10.62 -4.60
CA GLU A 112 14.32 9.47 -4.72
C GLU A 112 14.98 9.36 -6.12
N GLY A 113 14.71 10.33 -7.03
CA GLY A 113 15.35 10.44 -8.33
C GLY A 113 14.62 9.73 -9.47
N TYR A 114 13.40 9.28 -9.24
CA TYR A 114 12.56 8.60 -10.23
C TYR A 114 11.56 9.59 -10.83
N VAL A 115 11.73 9.94 -12.12
CA VAL A 115 10.92 10.95 -12.80
C VAL A 115 9.86 10.28 -13.68
N PHE A 116 8.59 10.61 -13.45
CA PHE A 116 7.43 10.09 -14.17
C PHE A 116 7.29 10.66 -15.60
#